data_AF-A0A1B7VM30-F1
#
_entry.id   AF-A0A1B7VM30-F1
#
_cell.length_a   1.000
_cell.length_b   1.000
_cell.length_c   1.000
_cell.angle_alpha   90.00
_cell.angle_beta   90.00
_cell.angle_gamma   90.00
#
_symmetry.space_group_name_H-M   'P 1'
#
loop_
_entity.id
_entity.type
_entity.pdbx_description
1 polymer ?
#
loop_
_entity_poly.entity_id
_entity_poly.type
_entity_poly.pdbx_seq_one_letter_code
_entity_poly.pdbx_strand_id
1 'polypeptide(L)'
;MSDYLHLHEHQPPADFPPPADMIKLPICANTGLKPTLSCTSVVQEYFSLKDKIAYEKSTDFHLSPMYDQWLEKEPQLYFNPDNFRIISPHNGDLFLLYPAGEEQQKLEFKVSGTLNQSVDWWLNDQHLSTQSNNAIFWHLQPGNWKIEARVGKIYDQINFQVELANIQPKKQGFSVVDPNK
;
A
#
# COMPACT_ATOMS: atom_id res chain seq x y z
N MET A 1 21.99 25.50 19.92
CA MET A 1 20.99 24.42 19.85
C MET A 1 20.31 24.48 18.49
N SER A 2 21.05 24.21 17.42
CA SER A 2 20.57 24.12 16.04
C SER A 2 21.72 23.47 15.28
N ASP A 3 21.58 22.21 14.85
CA ASP A 3 22.45 21.54 13.85
C ASP A 3 22.07 20.06 13.63
N TYR A 4 20.92 19.58 14.13
CA TYR A 4 20.45 18.20 13.87
C TYR A 4 19.79 18.02 12.49
N LEU A 5 19.42 19.11 11.80
CA LEU A 5 18.52 19.04 10.64
C LEU A 5 19.22 18.58 9.34
N HIS A 6 20.55 18.65 9.25
CA HIS A 6 21.29 18.43 7.98
C HIS A 6 22.39 17.34 8.04
N LEU A 7 22.46 16.56 9.13
CA LEU A 7 23.60 15.66 9.43
C LEU A 7 23.87 14.58 8.36
N HIS A 8 22.92 14.29 7.48
CA HIS A 8 23.04 13.29 6.41
C HIS A 8 22.50 13.77 5.05
N GLU A 9 22.57 15.08 4.78
CA GLU A 9 22.07 15.66 3.52
C GLU A 9 22.89 15.21 2.30
N HIS A 10 24.23 15.13 2.46
CA HIS A 10 25.15 14.80 1.36
C HIS A 10 25.87 13.46 1.52
N GLN A 11 25.75 12.83 2.67
CA GLN A 11 26.37 11.54 2.94
C GLN A 11 25.40 10.65 3.71
N PRO A 12 25.14 9.42 3.24
CA PRO A 12 24.31 8.49 3.99
C PRO A 12 24.94 8.23 5.36
N PRO A 13 24.11 8.04 6.41
CA PRO A 13 24.63 7.59 7.70
C PRO A 13 25.40 6.29 7.51
N ALA A 14 26.45 6.11 8.31
CA ALA A 14 27.07 4.81 8.43
C ALA A 14 26.02 3.79 8.90
N ASP A 15 26.15 2.54 8.44
CA ASP A 15 25.30 1.47 8.93
C ASP A 15 25.36 1.40 10.46
N PHE A 16 24.22 1.15 11.08
CA PHE A 16 24.19 0.86 12.50
C PHE A 16 25.07 -0.37 12.77
N PRO A 17 25.95 -0.32 13.78
CA PRO A 17 26.69 -1.50 14.16
C PRO A 17 25.68 -2.61 14.52
N PRO A 18 25.96 -3.88 14.14
CA PRO A 18 25.13 -4.98 14.58
C PRO A 18 24.93 -4.95 16.10
N PRO A 19 23.70 -5.12 16.60
CA PRO A 19 23.47 -5.23 18.03
C PRO A 19 24.31 -6.36 18.63
N ALA A 20 24.92 -6.09 19.78
CA ALA A 20 25.66 -7.10 20.52
C ALA A 20 24.72 -8.26 20.92
N ASP A 21 25.24 -9.49 20.91
CA ASP A 21 24.53 -10.70 21.33
C ASP A 21 23.24 -11.04 20.55
N MET A 22 23.10 -10.49 19.35
CA MET A 22 21.98 -10.80 18.44
C MET A 22 22.47 -11.47 17.16
N ILE A 23 21.62 -12.32 16.58
CA ILE A 23 21.87 -13.05 15.34
C ILE A 23 20.91 -12.59 14.26
N LYS A 24 21.38 -12.52 13.02
CA LYS A 24 20.50 -12.25 11.87
C LYS A 24 19.84 -13.54 11.40
N LEU A 25 18.53 -13.52 11.23
CA LEU A 25 17.74 -14.64 10.70
C LEU A 25 16.75 -14.13 9.64
N PRO A 26 16.48 -14.92 8.58
CA PRO A 26 15.54 -14.53 7.55
C PRO A 26 14.09 -14.66 8.04
N ILE A 27 13.23 -13.71 7.68
CA ILE A 27 11.80 -13.71 8.00
C ILE A 27 10.99 -13.47 6.73
N CYS A 28 9.83 -14.10 6.64
CA CYS A 28 8.85 -13.80 5.60
C CYS A 28 8.13 -12.48 5.89
N ALA A 29 8.24 -11.51 4.98
CA ALA A 29 7.77 -10.14 5.20
C ALA A 29 6.26 -10.03 5.45
N ASN A 30 5.46 -10.99 4.99
CA ASN A 30 4.00 -10.98 5.15
C ASN A 30 3.51 -11.71 6.41
N THR A 31 4.29 -12.63 6.99
CA THR A 31 3.87 -13.44 8.14
C THR A 31 4.66 -13.16 9.41
N GLY A 32 5.85 -12.56 9.30
CA GLY A 32 6.74 -12.40 10.44
C GLY A 32 7.38 -13.70 10.93
N LEU A 33 7.18 -14.82 10.21
CA LEU A 33 7.71 -16.14 10.56
C LEU A 33 8.89 -16.55 9.69
N LYS A 34 9.56 -17.63 10.09
CA LYS A 34 10.57 -18.32 9.27
C LYS A 34 10.03 -18.57 7.84
N PRO A 35 10.76 -18.19 6.78
CA PRO A 35 10.30 -18.35 5.40
C PRO A 35 10.01 -19.80 5.03
N THR A 36 8.88 -19.99 4.36
CA THR A 36 8.50 -21.23 3.66
C THR A 36 8.69 -21.06 2.16
N LEU A 37 8.52 -22.13 1.38
CA LEU A 37 8.58 -22.07 -0.09
C LEU A 37 7.52 -21.14 -0.73
N SER A 38 6.44 -20.84 -0.01
CA SER A 38 5.39 -19.92 -0.46
C SER A 38 5.69 -18.45 -0.15
N CYS A 39 6.79 -18.15 0.55
CA CYS A 39 7.17 -16.79 0.88
C CYS A 39 7.80 -16.08 -0.34
N THR A 40 7.11 -15.08 -0.88
CA THR A 40 7.59 -14.32 -2.06
C THR A 40 8.47 -13.12 -1.70
N SER A 41 8.57 -12.75 -0.42
CA SER A 41 9.35 -11.61 0.05
C SER A 41 10.01 -11.94 1.39
N VAL A 42 11.34 -12.00 1.40
CA VAL A 42 12.15 -12.37 2.56
C VAL A 42 13.00 -11.18 3.00
N VAL A 43 12.98 -10.88 4.29
CA VAL A 43 13.79 -9.84 4.95
C VAL A 43 14.71 -10.47 5.99
N GLN A 44 15.71 -9.72 6.46
CA GLN A 44 16.63 -10.15 7.52
C GLN A 44 16.33 -9.37 8.79
N GLU A 45 16.17 -10.05 9.91
CA GLU A 45 15.92 -9.43 11.22
C GLU A 45 16.92 -9.92 12.27
N TYR A 46 17.19 -9.07 13.27
CA TYR A 46 18.03 -9.42 14.40
C TYR A 46 17.20 -10.04 15.52
N PHE A 47 17.63 -11.21 15.98
CA PHE A 47 17.03 -11.95 17.09
C PHE A 47 17.98 -12.06 18.26
N SER A 48 17.45 -12.04 19.48
CA SER A 48 18.22 -12.49 20.63
C SER A 48 18.50 -14.00 20.54
N LEU A 49 19.55 -14.47 21.19
CA LEU A 49 19.83 -15.91 21.27
C LEU A 49 18.68 -16.71 21.92
N LYS A 50 17.89 -16.09 22.81
CA LYS A 50 16.74 -16.73 23.45
C LYS A 50 15.59 -16.98 22.47
N ASP A 51 15.38 -16.04 21.55
CA ASP A 51 14.27 -16.07 20.60
C ASP A 51 14.54 -17.00 19.41
N LYS A 52 15.81 -17.42 19.22
CA LYS A 52 16.19 -18.39 18.18
C LYS A 52 15.36 -19.68 18.23
N ILE A 53 15.09 -20.18 19.43
CA ILE A 53 14.32 -21.43 19.61
C ILE A 53 12.87 -21.25 19.15
N ALA A 54 12.27 -20.08 19.42
CA ALA A 54 10.92 -19.77 18.97
C ALA A 54 10.87 -19.62 17.44
N TYR A 55 11.87 -18.94 16.85
CA TYR A 55 12.03 -18.83 15.40
C TYR A 55 12.17 -20.20 14.72
N GLU A 56 12.95 -21.13 15.27
CA GLU A 56 13.14 -22.46 14.68
C GLU A 56 11.88 -23.32 14.74
N LYS A 57 11.03 -23.10 15.74
CA LYS A 57 9.80 -23.85 15.99
C LYS A 57 8.55 -23.21 15.37
N SER A 58 8.66 -22.04 14.75
CA SER A 58 7.51 -21.36 14.16
C SER A 58 7.05 -22.08 12.88
N THR A 59 6.21 -23.09 13.01
CA THR A 59 5.61 -23.81 11.88
C THR A 59 4.16 -23.42 11.63
N ASP A 60 3.45 -22.90 12.64
CA ASP A 60 2.03 -22.63 12.55
C ASP A 60 1.70 -21.21 13.01
N PHE A 61 1.30 -20.37 12.04
CA PHE A 61 0.63 -19.10 12.31
C PHE A 61 -0.87 -19.35 12.34
N HIS A 62 -1.47 -19.32 13.52
CA HIS A 62 -2.91 -19.27 13.66
C HIS A 62 -3.30 -17.91 14.21
N LEU A 63 -4.09 -17.16 13.42
CA LEU A 63 -4.75 -15.98 13.93
C LEU A 63 -5.67 -16.41 15.07
N SER A 64 -5.64 -15.65 16.17
CA SER A 64 -6.55 -15.90 17.29
C SER A 64 -8.00 -15.74 16.81
N PRO A 65 -8.97 -16.50 17.36
CA PRO A 65 -10.39 -16.25 17.15
C PRO A 65 -10.82 -14.82 17.55
N MET A 66 -10.03 -14.11 18.37
CA MET A 66 -10.28 -12.67 18.63
C MET A 66 -10.12 -11.80 17.38
N TYR A 67 -9.29 -12.23 16.42
CA TYR A 67 -9.17 -11.56 15.13
C TYR A 67 -10.45 -11.71 14.31
N ASP A 68 -11.08 -12.89 14.34
CA ASP A 68 -12.39 -13.10 13.69
C ASP A 68 -13.47 -12.21 14.34
N GLN A 69 -13.48 -12.13 15.67
CA GLN A 69 -14.37 -11.20 16.40
C GLN A 69 -14.06 -9.72 16.12
N TRP A 70 -12.82 -9.38 15.77
CA TRP A 70 -12.44 -8.04 15.34
C TRP A 70 -12.92 -7.77 13.91
N LEU A 71 -12.82 -8.74 12.98
CA LEU A 71 -13.40 -8.68 11.63
C LEU A 71 -14.94 -8.57 11.65
N GLU A 72 -15.61 -9.17 12.64
CA GLU A 72 -17.05 -9.02 12.87
C GLU A 72 -17.43 -7.60 13.34
N LYS A 73 -16.50 -6.91 14.01
CA LYS A 73 -16.68 -5.54 14.53
C LYS A 73 -16.18 -4.46 13.58
N GLU A 74 -15.35 -4.81 12.60
CA GLU A 74 -15.19 -3.93 11.45
C GLU A 74 -16.60 -3.60 10.98
N PRO A 75 -16.88 -2.34 10.62
CA PRO A 75 -18.08 -2.04 9.89
C PRO A 75 -17.98 -2.89 8.63
N GLN A 76 -18.62 -4.07 8.66
CA GLN A 76 -19.14 -4.72 7.48
C GLN A 76 -19.78 -3.55 6.77
N LEU A 77 -19.21 -3.13 5.64
CA LEU A 77 -19.75 -2.07 4.82
C LEU A 77 -21.11 -2.60 4.38
N TYR A 78 -22.10 -2.49 5.27
CA TYR A 78 -23.47 -2.85 5.04
C TYR A 78 -23.82 -1.95 3.88
N PHE A 79 -23.92 -2.58 2.71
CA PHE A 79 -24.24 -1.96 1.45
C PHE A 79 -25.55 -1.23 1.64
N ASN A 80 -25.45 0.04 1.99
CA ASN A 80 -26.57 0.94 1.97
C ASN A 80 -26.48 1.68 0.63
N PRO A 81 -27.41 1.45 -0.32
CA PRO A 81 -27.45 2.22 -1.56
C PRO A 81 -27.59 3.72 -1.32
N ASP A 82 -28.05 4.15 -0.14
CA ASP A 82 -28.07 5.56 0.27
C ASP A 82 -26.65 6.14 0.55
N ASN A 83 -25.63 5.30 0.64
CA ASN A 83 -24.23 5.67 0.87
C ASN A 83 -23.35 5.40 -0.36
N PHE A 84 -23.87 5.66 -1.56
CA PHE A 84 -23.05 5.66 -2.78
C PHE A 84 -21.94 6.71 -2.63
N ARG A 85 -20.68 6.27 -2.65
CA ARG A 85 -19.52 7.13 -2.46
C ARG A 85 -18.27 6.55 -3.08
N ILE A 86 -17.40 7.41 -3.59
CA ILE A 86 -16.03 7.08 -3.96
C ILE A 86 -15.22 6.87 -2.68
N ILE A 87 -14.63 5.68 -2.55
CA ILE A 87 -13.79 5.28 -1.41
C ILE A 87 -12.31 5.21 -1.77
N SER A 88 -11.98 5.34 -3.05
CA SER A 88 -10.61 5.51 -3.53
C SER A 88 -10.62 6.21 -4.90
N PRO A 89 -9.82 7.26 -5.12
CA PRO A 89 -9.06 7.99 -4.10
C PRO A 89 -9.98 8.87 -3.24
N HIS A 90 -9.48 9.37 -2.12
CA HIS A 90 -10.17 10.36 -1.31
C HIS A 90 -9.95 11.78 -1.84
N ASN A 91 -10.88 12.67 -1.48
CA ASN A 91 -10.77 14.08 -1.84
C ASN A 91 -9.53 14.72 -1.18
N GLY A 92 -8.64 15.26 -2.00
CA GLY A 92 -7.39 15.89 -1.59
C GLY A 92 -6.18 14.95 -1.57
N ASP A 93 -6.34 13.68 -1.95
CA ASP A 93 -5.20 12.76 -2.04
C ASP A 93 -4.17 13.24 -3.06
N LEU A 94 -2.89 13.05 -2.73
CA LEU A 94 -1.74 13.31 -3.57
C LEU A 94 -1.01 12.01 -3.88
N PHE A 95 -0.87 11.70 -5.16
CA PHE A 95 -0.12 10.55 -5.66
C PHE A 95 1.17 10.99 -6.36
N LEU A 96 2.20 10.16 -6.25
CA LEU A 96 3.48 10.39 -6.91
C LEU A 96 3.67 9.42 -8.07
N LEU A 97 3.88 9.96 -9.27
CA LEU A 97 4.22 9.21 -10.47
C LEU A 97 5.75 9.13 -10.61
N TYR A 98 6.29 7.93 -10.50
CA TYR A 98 7.73 7.70 -10.71
C TYR A 98 8.05 7.54 -12.20
N PRO A 99 9.02 8.31 -12.76
CA PRO A 99 9.34 8.26 -14.20
C PRO A 99 9.81 6.88 -14.70
N ALA A 100 10.37 6.05 -13.81
CA ALA A 100 10.89 4.72 -14.17
C ALA A 100 9.81 3.65 -14.37
N GLY A 101 8.52 3.99 -14.26
CA GLY A 101 7.42 3.03 -14.38
C GLY A 101 6.08 3.68 -14.71
N GLU A 102 6.07 4.75 -15.51
CA GLU A 102 4.85 5.53 -15.82
C GLU A 102 3.71 4.65 -16.36
N GLU A 103 4.02 3.70 -17.24
CA GLU A 103 3.01 2.80 -17.82
C GLU A 103 2.55 1.65 -16.90
N GLN A 104 3.27 1.41 -15.80
CA GLN A 104 2.97 0.33 -14.86
C GLN A 104 2.22 0.83 -13.63
N GLN A 105 2.29 2.13 -13.35
CA GLN A 105 1.63 2.74 -12.21
C GLN A 105 0.16 3.01 -12.55
N LYS A 106 -0.72 2.27 -11.88
CA LYS A 106 -2.18 2.38 -11.99
C LYS A 106 -2.78 2.75 -10.65
N LEU A 107 -3.82 3.58 -10.69
CA LEU A 107 -4.65 3.94 -9.56
C LEU A 107 -5.97 3.20 -9.68
N GLU A 108 -6.38 2.54 -8.59
CA GLU A 108 -7.71 1.94 -8.51
C GLU A 108 -8.72 2.99 -8.05
N PHE A 109 -9.71 3.24 -8.90
CA PHE A 109 -10.90 4.00 -8.55
C PHE A 109 -11.94 3.03 -8.02
N LYS A 110 -12.54 3.31 -6.87
CA LYS A 110 -13.45 2.38 -6.22
C LYS A 110 -14.61 3.10 -5.55
N VAL A 111 -15.79 2.52 -5.67
CA VAL A 111 -17.03 3.00 -5.02
C VAL A 111 -17.61 1.97 -4.06
N SER A 112 -18.32 2.48 -3.06
CA SER A 112 -19.22 1.72 -2.19
C SER A 112 -20.69 2.00 -2.54
N GLY A 113 -21.60 1.16 -2.06
CA GLY A 113 -23.04 1.39 -2.23
C GLY A 113 -23.62 0.94 -3.57
N THR A 114 -22.84 0.25 -4.41
CA THR A 114 -23.29 -0.26 -5.73
C THR A 114 -23.47 -1.77 -5.71
N LEU A 115 -24.69 -2.27 -5.52
CA LEU A 115 -24.99 -3.69 -5.65
C LEU A 115 -25.61 -3.98 -7.03
N ASN A 116 -24.90 -4.74 -7.88
CA ASN A 116 -25.38 -5.18 -9.21
C ASN A 116 -25.80 -4.05 -10.17
N GLN A 117 -25.24 -2.85 -10.02
CA GLN A 117 -25.51 -1.71 -10.90
C GLN A 117 -24.23 -1.30 -11.62
N SER A 118 -24.36 -0.96 -12.90
CA SER A 118 -23.23 -0.43 -13.68
C SER A 118 -22.90 1.00 -13.23
N VAL A 119 -21.61 1.24 -13.01
CA VAL A 119 -21.06 2.54 -12.63
C VAL A 119 -20.48 3.20 -13.86
N ASP A 120 -20.93 4.43 -14.13
CA ASP A 120 -20.36 5.30 -15.16
C ASP A 120 -19.25 6.15 -14.53
N TRP A 121 -18.04 6.00 -15.03
CA TRP A 121 -16.86 6.70 -14.54
C TRP A 121 -16.48 7.84 -15.48
N TRP A 122 -16.25 9.01 -14.89
CA TRP A 122 -15.85 10.23 -15.58
C TRP A 122 -14.62 10.83 -14.90
N LEU A 123 -13.73 11.41 -15.70
CA LEU A 123 -12.52 12.07 -15.23
C LEU A 123 -12.36 13.39 -15.98
N ASN A 124 -12.35 14.52 -15.26
CA ASN A 124 -12.33 15.86 -15.83
C ASN A 124 -13.35 16.04 -16.96
N ASP A 125 -14.60 15.61 -16.70
CA ASP A 125 -15.73 15.66 -17.64
C ASP A 125 -15.58 14.78 -18.89
N GLN A 126 -14.53 13.94 -18.98
CA GLN A 126 -14.37 12.91 -19.99
C GLN A 126 -14.84 11.55 -19.49
N HIS A 127 -15.70 10.87 -20.26
CA HIS A 127 -16.12 9.50 -19.95
C HIS A 127 -14.93 8.54 -20.07
N LEU A 128 -14.69 7.76 -19.02
CA LEU A 128 -13.65 6.74 -18.99
C LEU A 128 -14.19 5.37 -19.34
N SER A 129 -15.25 4.94 -18.66
CA SER A 129 -15.79 3.59 -18.79
C SER A 129 -17.15 3.46 -18.11
N THR A 130 -17.89 2.42 -18.50
CA THR A 130 -19.08 1.94 -17.80
C THR A 130 -18.84 0.49 -17.46
N GLN A 131 -18.80 0.15 -16.16
CA GLN A 131 -18.52 -1.23 -15.72
C GLN A 131 -19.52 -1.68 -14.66
N SER A 132 -19.85 -2.97 -14.67
CA SER A 132 -20.72 -3.61 -13.68
C SER A 132 -20.01 -3.94 -12.36
N ASN A 133 -18.69 -3.74 -12.31
CA ASN A 133 -17.90 -3.80 -11.09
C ASN A 133 -17.92 -2.44 -10.39
N ASN A 134 -17.54 -2.43 -9.12
CA ASN A 134 -17.45 -1.22 -8.30
C ASN A 134 -16.07 -0.55 -8.37
N ALA A 135 -15.20 -0.96 -9.32
CA ALA A 135 -13.83 -0.48 -9.39
C ALA A 135 -13.24 -0.52 -10.80
N ILE A 136 -12.41 0.46 -11.14
CA ILE A 136 -11.63 0.49 -12.39
C ILE A 136 -10.18 0.88 -12.12
N PHE A 137 -9.27 0.44 -12.99
CA PHE A 137 -7.88 0.89 -12.96
C PHE A 137 -7.62 1.95 -14.02
N TRP A 138 -7.02 3.06 -13.61
CA TRP A 138 -6.61 4.16 -14.47
C TRP A 138 -5.09 4.34 -14.41
N HIS A 139 -4.43 4.57 -15.54
CA HIS A 139 -2.99 4.81 -15.57
C HIS A 139 -2.69 6.21 -15.05
N LEU A 140 -1.76 6.33 -14.11
CA LEU A 140 -1.44 7.62 -13.50
C LEU A 140 -0.91 8.58 -14.57
N GLN A 141 -1.47 9.79 -14.58
CA GLN A 141 -0.99 10.90 -15.38
C GLN A 141 -0.82 12.13 -14.46
N PRO A 142 0.28 12.89 -14.56
CA PRO A 142 0.47 14.08 -13.76
C PRO A 142 -0.64 15.11 -14.01
N GLY A 143 -1.12 15.76 -12.95
CA GLY A 143 -2.13 16.80 -13.05
C GLY A 143 -3.11 16.84 -11.87
N ASN A 144 -4.09 17.73 -12.00
CA ASN A 144 -5.23 17.81 -11.09
C ASN A 144 -6.41 17.09 -11.73
N TRP A 145 -7.05 16.22 -10.95
CA TRP A 145 -8.06 15.31 -11.47
C TRP A 145 -9.32 15.40 -10.62
N LYS A 146 -10.45 15.55 -11.30
CA LYS A 146 -11.80 15.46 -10.77
C LYS A 146 -12.40 14.16 -11.28
N ILE A 147 -12.62 13.21 -10.39
CA ILE A 147 -13.30 11.96 -10.73
C ILE A 147 -14.74 12.02 -10.27
N GLU A 148 -15.62 11.52 -11.12
CA GLU A 148 -17.04 11.40 -10.85
C GLU A 148 -17.48 9.98 -11.18
N ALA A 149 -18.23 9.38 -10.25
CA ALA A 149 -18.85 8.09 -10.43
C ALA A 149 -20.37 8.27 -10.39
N ARG A 150 -21.09 7.70 -11.36
CA ARG A 150 -22.54 7.85 -11.48
C ARG A 150 -23.23 6.50 -11.57
N VAL A 151 -24.39 6.41 -10.94
CA VAL A 151 -25.31 5.28 -11.06
C VAL A 151 -26.73 5.81 -11.16
N GLY A 152 -27.28 5.81 -12.38
CA GLY A 152 -28.59 6.39 -12.65
C GLY A 152 -28.64 7.89 -12.32
N LYS A 153 -29.32 8.26 -11.24
CA LYS A 153 -29.44 9.65 -10.76
C LYS A 153 -28.50 9.99 -9.60
N ILE A 154 -27.86 8.99 -9.02
CA ILE A 154 -26.97 9.16 -7.86
C ILE A 154 -25.55 9.31 -8.41
N TYR A 155 -24.80 10.24 -7.84
CA TYR A 155 -23.39 10.42 -8.19
C TYR A 155 -22.59 10.91 -6.98
N ASP A 156 -21.29 10.71 -7.04
CA ASP A 156 -20.32 11.24 -6.09
C ASP A 156 -19.10 11.74 -6.86
N GLN A 157 -18.43 12.75 -6.32
CA GLN A 157 -17.34 13.45 -6.99
C GLN A 157 -16.28 13.87 -5.98
N ILE A 158 -15.02 13.62 -6.32
CA ILE A 158 -13.86 14.05 -5.53
C ILE A 158 -12.76 14.60 -6.43
N ASN A 159 -11.83 15.35 -5.84
CA ASN A 159 -10.65 15.85 -6.51
C ASN A 159 -9.39 15.22 -5.90
N PHE A 160 -8.39 14.94 -6.72
CA PHE A 160 -7.08 14.45 -6.29
C PHE A 160 -5.99 15.01 -7.20
N GLN A 161 -4.74 14.86 -6.78
CA GLN A 161 -3.58 15.36 -7.52
C GLN A 161 -2.57 14.24 -7.77
N VAL A 162 -1.93 14.29 -8.94
CA VAL A 162 -0.79 13.44 -9.29
C VAL A 162 0.39 14.34 -9.62
N GLU A 163 1.50 14.16 -8.91
CA GLU A 163 2.76 14.88 -9.16
C GLU A 163 3.84 13.92 -9.66
N LEU A 164 4.79 14.44 -10.45
CA LEU A 164 5.98 13.68 -10.79
C LEU A 164 6.87 13.57 -9.56
N ALA A 165 7.22 12.34 -9.20
CA ALA A 165 8.15 12.09 -8.11
C ALA A 165 9.54 12.64 -8.49
N ASN A 166 10.13 13.43 -7.60
CA ASN A 166 11.56 13.72 -7.71
C ASN A 166 12.32 12.43 -7.42
N ILE A 167 12.99 11.88 -8.44
CA ILE A 167 13.87 10.72 -8.27
C ILE A 167 15.06 11.18 -7.43
N GLN A 168 14.96 11.03 -6.11
CA GLN A 168 16.15 11.04 -5.29
C GLN A 168 16.94 9.77 -5.59
N PRO A 169 18.28 9.86 -5.74
CA PRO A 169 19.11 8.68 -5.85
C PRO A 169 18.77 7.75 -4.70
N LYS A 170 18.57 6.47 -5.01
CA LYS A 170 18.21 5.41 -4.06
C LYS A 170 19.16 5.51 -2.87
N LYS A 171 18.69 6.05 -1.74
CA LYS A 171 19.52 6.16 -0.55
C LYS A 171 19.86 4.75 -0.10
N GLN A 172 21.15 4.42 -0.09
CA GLN A 172 21.62 3.18 0.53
C GLN A 172 21.24 3.26 2.01
N GLY A 173 20.38 2.33 2.45
CA GLY A 173 19.76 2.35 3.78
C GLY A 173 18.54 1.44 3.88
N PHE A 174 17.85 1.19 2.76
CA PHE A 174 16.86 0.12 2.63
C PHE A 174 17.33 -0.86 1.55
N SER A 175 17.96 -1.94 1.98
CA SER A 175 18.41 -3.01 1.10
C SER A 175 17.29 -4.05 0.94
N VAL A 176 16.60 -4.03 -0.20
CA VAL A 176 15.92 -5.23 -0.70
C VAL A 176 17.02 -6.11 -1.30
N VAL A 177 17.24 -7.28 -0.72
CA VAL A 177 18.22 -8.25 -1.25
C VAL A 177 17.67 -8.79 -2.57
N ASP A 178 18.52 -8.79 -3.61
CA ASP A 178 18.19 -9.38 -4.90
C ASP A 178 18.06 -10.90 -4.74
N PRO A 179 16.89 -11.52 -5.00
CA PRO A 179 16.67 -12.94 -4.75
C PRO A 179 17.48 -13.87 -5.68
N ASN A 180 18.22 -13.32 -6.66
CA ASN A 180 19.01 -14.07 -7.63
C ASN A 180 20.54 -13.97 -7.43
N LYS A 181 21.02 -13.61 -6.24
CA LYS A 181 22.46 -13.56 -5.95
C LYS A 181 22.86 -14.26 -4.66
#